data_AF-A0A933L933-F1
#
_entry.id   AF-A0A933L933-F1
#
_cell.length_a   1.000
_cell.length_b   1.000
_cell.length_c   1.000
_cell.angle_alpha   90.00
_cell.angle_beta   90.00
_cell.angle_gamma   90.00
#
_symmetry.space_group_name_H-M   'P 1'
#
loop_
_entity.id
_entity.type
_entity.pdbx_description
1 polymer ?
#
loop_
_entity_poly.entity_id
_entity_poly.type
_entity_poly.pdbx_seq_one_letter_code
_entity_poly.pdbx_strand_id
1 'polypeptide(L)'
;MATKAQAKTEEEGKPVNPVAEKEDKGLVEEAAEHITKILAETTYRGATEIGEYVLKHFFNDDAELAQSRDPYKNASYRSLTEKCETQQLPISRTTLYNAVAVVVRQRTLPDAKAYKQLPQSHQVTLLPVKEPAKVETLAEKAMEKKLSVRQLKAEVKKVIAKAREDEPRGRKPLPVIVKTLNGSVKLFTLDGSRRSFTKTMVEELDEDQAKLARKAAEKLITQLQDLLAKLKKA
;
A
#
# COMPACT_ATOMS: atom_id res chain seq x y z
N MET A 1 40.51 66.82 37.77
CA MET A 1 41.26 66.20 36.66
C MET A 1 40.41 65.03 36.17
N ALA A 2 39.62 65.27 35.12
CA ALA A 2 39.90 64.92 33.71
C ALA A 2 39.26 63.53 33.38
N THR A 3 38.05 63.51 32.83
CA THR A 3 37.65 63.33 31.39
C THR A 3 37.26 61.87 31.09
N LYS A 4 35.99 61.52 30.84
CA LYS A 4 35.17 61.60 29.58
C LYS A 4 35.52 60.52 28.53
N ALA A 5 34.56 59.62 28.24
CA ALA A 5 34.26 58.96 26.93
C ALA A 5 33.24 57.82 27.22
N GLN A 6 31.93 57.92 27.00
CA GLN A 6 31.16 58.05 25.74
C GLN A 6 31.55 57.06 24.63
N ALA A 7 30.76 56.00 24.49
CA ALA A 7 30.44 55.35 23.22
C ALA A 7 29.00 54.83 23.31
N LYS A 8 28.06 55.73 22.99
CA LYS A 8 26.63 55.47 22.86
C LYS A 8 26.39 55.24 21.38
N THR A 9 26.28 53.99 20.96
CA THR A 9 25.93 53.63 19.59
C THR A 9 24.42 53.81 19.44
N GLU A 10 24.03 54.94 18.84
CA GLU A 10 22.68 55.18 18.35
C GLU A 10 22.52 54.38 17.05
N GLU A 11 21.99 53.16 17.13
CA GLU A 11 21.35 52.55 15.97
C GLU A 11 19.97 53.20 15.80
N GLU A 12 19.88 54.05 14.78
CA GLU A 12 18.65 54.62 14.26
C GLU A 12 17.68 53.49 13.85
N GLY A 13 16.79 53.13 14.77
CA GLY A 13 15.61 52.35 14.47
C GLY A 13 14.71 53.14 13.52
N LYS A 14 14.85 52.90 12.22
CA LYS A 14 13.86 53.32 11.21
C LYS A 14 12.47 52.88 11.70
N PRO A 15 11.48 53.77 11.76
CA PRO A 15 10.12 53.38 12.11
C PRO A 15 9.62 52.44 11.00
N VAL A 16 9.45 51.17 11.35
CA VAL A 16 8.71 50.20 10.54
C VAL A 16 7.28 50.70 10.54
N ASN A 17 6.91 51.44 9.50
CA ASN A 17 5.53 51.85 9.26
C ASN A 17 4.66 50.58 9.28
N PRO A 18 3.71 50.44 10.21
CA PRO A 18 2.74 49.37 10.15
C PRO A 18 1.78 49.74 9.04
N VAL A 19 2.11 49.33 7.81
CA VAL A 19 1.18 49.37 6.70
C VAL A 19 0.11 48.33 7.01
N ALA A 20 -0.90 48.74 7.77
CA ALA A 20 -2.18 48.04 7.86
C ALA A 20 -2.91 48.25 6.52
N GLU A 21 -2.35 47.69 5.45
CA GLU A 21 -3.00 47.56 4.16
C GLU A 21 -4.14 46.57 4.33
N LYS A 22 -5.36 47.03 4.05
CA LYS A 22 -6.54 46.18 3.99
C LYS A 22 -6.21 44.99 3.09
N GLU A 23 -6.43 43.79 3.60
CA GLU A 23 -6.26 42.55 2.83
C GLU A 23 -7.01 42.66 1.50
N ASP A 24 -6.27 42.71 0.39
CA ASP A 24 -6.86 42.61 -0.93
C ASP A 24 -7.16 41.14 -1.22
N LYS A 25 -8.34 40.71 -0.78
CA LYS A 25 -8.78 39.31 -0.87
C LYS A 25 -8.76 38.78 -2.31
N GLY A 26 -8.99 39.65 -3.30
CA GLY A 26 -8.96 39.26 -4.71
C GLY A 26 -7.58 38.83 -5.18
N LEU A 27 -6.55 39.62 -4.85
CA LEU A 27 -5.15 39.28 -5.16
C LEU A 27 -4.70 37.99 -4.46
N VAL A 28 -5.16 37.76 -3.22
CA VAL A 28 -4.84 36.54 -2.48
C VAL A 28 -5.48 35.30 -3.13
N GLU A 29 -6.74 35.38 -3.56
CA GLU A 29 -7.43 34.29 -4.24
C GLU A 29 -6.79 33.96 -5.60
N GLU A 30 -6.49 34.98 -6.41
CA GLU A 30 -5.83 34.80 -7.71
C GLU A 30 -4.43 34.18 -7.54
N ALA A 31 -3.64 34.68 -6.59
CA ALA A 31 -2.34 34.11 -6.28
C ALA A 31 -2.45 32.66 -5.79
N ALA A 32 -3.43 32.35 -4.94
CA ALA A 32 -3.65 30.99 -4.44
C ALA A 32 -4.04 30.02 -5.57
N GLU A 33 -4.91 30.43 -6.49
CA GLU A 33 -5.28 29.63 -7.68
C GLU A 33 -4.07 29.39 -8.59
N HIS A 34 -3.28 30.43 -8.86
CA HIS A 34 -2.09 30.33 -9.69
C HIS A 34 -1.02 29.41 -9.07
N ILE A 35 -0.73 29.56 -7.78
CA ILE A 35 0.21 28.69 -7.05
C ILE A 35 -0.30 27.25 -7.05
N THR A 36 -1.59 27.03 -6.80
CA THR A 36 -2.19 25.69 -6.78
C THR A 36 -2.05 25.00 -8.14
N LYS A 37 -2.24 25.74 -9.24
CA LYS A 37 -2.06 25.23 -10.60
C LYS A 37 -0.61 24.80 -10.86
N ILE A 38 0.37 25.65 -10.55
CA ILE A 38 1.80 25.35 -10.70
C ILE A 38 2.19 24.11 -9.89
N LEU A 39 1.73 24.03 -8.65
CA LEU A 39 1.99 22.88 -7.78
C LEU A 39 1.38 21.61 -8.36
N ALA A 40 0.14 21.64 -8.86
CA ALA A 40 -0.51 20.49 -9.47
C ALA A 40 0.24 19.98 -10.71
N GLU A 41 0.68 20.89 -11.58
CA GLU A 41 1.45 20.53 -12.79
C GLU A 41 2.83 19.97 -12.44
N THR A 42 3.55 20.61 -11.52
CA THR A 42 4.88 20.19 -11.09
C THR A 42 4.85 18.83 -10.40
N THR A 43 3.88 18.61 -9.51
CA THR A 43 3.72 17.34 -8.80
C THR A 43 3.33 16.22 -9.76
N TYR A 44 2.42 16.48 -10.69
CA TYR A 44 2.03 15.52 -11.73
C TYR A 44 3.22 15.10 -12.59
N ARG A 45 3.97 16.07 -13.11
CA ARG A 45 5.16 15.83 -13.93
C ARG A 45 6.21 15.04 -13.15
N GLY A 46 6.57 15.50 -11.95
CA GLY A 46 7.57 14.84 -11.12
C GLY A 46 7.20 13.40 -10.77
N ALA A 47 5.93 13.14 -10.43
CA ALA A 47 5.49 11.78 -10.15
C ALA A 47 5.53 10.87 -11.39
N THR A 48 5.19 11.40 -12.56
CA THR A 48 5.25 10.64 -13.82
C THR A 48 6.70 10.27 -14.16
N GLU A 49 7.61 11.24 -14.10
CA GLU A 49 9.05 11.03 -14.34
C GLU A 49 9.66 10.02 -13.35
N ILE A 50 9.30 10.11 -12.06
CA ILE A 50 9.72 9.13 -11.04
C ILE A 50 9.19 7.73 -11.37
N GLY A 51 7.90 7.61 -11.70
CA GLY A 51 7.28 6.35 -12.04
C GLY A 51 7.91 5.68 -13.26
N GLU A 52 8.19 6.46 -14.30
CA GLU A 52 8.87 6.00 -15.52
C GLU A 52 10.30 5.59 -15.26
N TYR A 53 11.06 6.38 -14.48
CA TYR A 53 12.42 6.04 -14.11
C TYR A 53 12.48 4.69 -13.38
N VAL A 54 11.58 4.49 -12.42
CA VAL A 54 11.52 3.25 -11.65
C VAL A 54 11.11 2.07 -12.52
N LEU A 55 10.08 2.23 -13.35
CA LEU A 55 9.59 1.18 -14.25
C LEU A 55 10.69 0.75 -15.23
N LYS A 56 11.45 1.69 -15.78
CA LYS A 56 12.55 1.42 -16.70
C LYS A 56 13.72 0.70 -16.02
N HIS A 57 14.20 1.21 -14.88
CA HIS A 57 15.46 0.72 -14.28
C HIS A 57 15.29 -0.50 -13.38
N PHE A 58 14.13 -0.66 -12.73
CA PHE A 58 13.89 -1.79 -11.82
C PHE A 58 13.01 -2.87 -12.43
N PHE A 59 12.23 -2.56 -13.46
CA PHE A 59 11.28 -3.50 -14.03
C PHE A 59 11.51 -3.72 -15.53
N ASN A 60 12.57 -3.17 -16.13
CA ASN A 60 12.89 -3.31 -17.56
C ASN A 60 11.72 -2.94 -18.48
N ASP A 61 10.97 -1.91 -18.12
CA ASP A 61 9.75 -1.48 -18.82
C ASP A 61 8.59 -2.50 -18.83
N ASP A 62 8.69 -3.58 -18.04
CA ASP A 62 7.66 -4.61 -17.89
C ASP A 62 6.55 -4.18 -16.91
N ALA A 63 5.38 -3.87 -17.48
CA ALA A 63 4.18 -3.50 -16.76
C ALA A 63 3.63 -4.63 -15.85
N GLU A 64 3.74 -5.88 -16.30
CA GLU A 64 3.20 -7.03 -15.58
C GLU A 64 4.05 -7.33 -14.35
N LEU A 65 5.37 -7.26 -14.50
CA LEU A 65 6.33 -7.45 -13.40
C LEU A 65 6.13 -6.38 -12.33
N ALA A 66 5.92 -5.12 -12.72
CA ALA A 66 5.62 -4.03 -11.79
C ALA A 66 4.32 -4.27 -10.99
N GLN A 67 3.28 -4.84 -11.62
CA GLN A 67 2.00 -5.15 -10.96
C GLN A 67 1.97 -6.46 -10.17
N SER A 68 2.98 -7.32 -10.34
CA SER A 68 3.06 -8.60 -9.65
C SER A 68 2.93 -8.45 -8.13
N ARG A 69 2.23 -9.40 -7.50
CA ARG A 69 2.08 -9.51 -6.04
C ARG A 69 3.21 -10.29 -5.38
N ASP A 70 4.17 -10.77 -6.15
CA ASP A 70 5.31 -11.50 -5.62
C ASP A 70 6.14 -10.60 -4.68
N PRO A 71 6.30 -10.98 -3.39
CA PRO A 71 7.14 -10.27 -2.44
C PRO A 71 8.62 -10.16 -2.85
N TYR A 72 9.08 -11.03 -3.76
CA TYR A 72 10.48 -11.14 -4.18
C TYR A 72 10.77 -10.60 -5.58
N LYS A 73 9.78 -9.95 -6.21
CA LYS A 73 9.86 -9.52 -7.63
C LYS A 73 11.05 -8.64 -8.00
N ASN A 74 11.56 -7.82 -7.09
CA ASN A 74 12.81 -7.09 -7.30
C ASN A 74 13.46 -6.69 -5.97
N ALA A 75 14.61 -7.29 -5.65
CA ALA A 75 15.36 -7.00 -4.44
C ALA A 75 15.87 -5.55 -4.40
N SER A 76 16.34 -5.01 -5.53
CA SER A 76 16.86 -3.65 -5.64
C SER A 76 15.78 -2.59 -5.44
N TYR A 77 14.57 -2.80 -5.96
CA TYR A 77 13.43 -1.92 -5.76
C TYR A 77 12.99 -1.92 -4.28
N ARG A 78 13.02 -3.08 -3.63
CA ARG A 78 12.79 -3.16 -2.18
C ARG A 78 13.83 -2.33 -1.41
N SER A 79 15.11 -2.47 -1.72
CA SER A 79 16.16 -1.63 -1.12
C SER A 79 15.97 -0.14 -1.39
N LEU A 80 15.44 0.25 -2.56
CA LEU A 80 15.05 1.64 -2.84
C LEU A 80 13.92 2.09 -1.90
N THR A 81 12.88 1.28 -1.72
CA THR A 81 11.75 1.62 -0.84
C THR A 81 12.17 1.72 0.63
N GLU A 82 13.22 1.02 1.04
CA GLU A 82 13.81 1.13 2.38
C GLU A 82 14.53 2.47 2.58
N LYS A 83 15.02 3.09 1.50
CA LYS A 83 15.64 4.43 1.52
C LYS A 83 14.65 5.59 1.39
N CYS A 84 13.37 5.33 1.12
CA CYS A 84 12.32 6.34 1.17
C CYS A 84 12.22 6.95 2.59
N GLU A 85 11.70 8.18 2.67
CA GLU A 85 11.54 8.92 3.94
C GLU A 85 12.87 9.28 4.62
N THR A 86 13.98 9.25 3.88
CA THR A 86 15.29 9.72 4.33
C THR A 86 15.58 11.11 3.76
N GLN A 87 16.59 11.80 4.30
CA GLN A 87 17.02 13.11 3.80
C GLN A 87 17.46 13.07 2.33
N GLN A 88 17.98 11.92 1.86
CA GLN A 88 18.41 11.72 0.48
C GLN A 88 17.22 11.49 -0.47
N LEU A 89 16.13 10.90 0.03
CA LEU A 89 14.95 10.57 -0.74
C LEU A 89 13.68 10.89 0.07
N PRO A 90 13.28 12.17 0.13
CA PRO A 90 12.17 12.65 0.96
C PRO A 90 10.79 12.37 0.33
N ILE A 91 10.63 11.19 -0.28
CA ILE A 91 9.35 10.73 -0.79
C ILE A 91 8.85 9.59 0.11
N SER A 92 7.55 9.55 0.35
CA SER A 92 6.95 8.41 1.06
C SER A 92 6.99 7.16 0.19
N ARG A 93 7.03 5.99 0.84
CA ARG A 93 6.91 4.71 0.13
C ARG A 93 5.63 4.66 -0.71
N THR A 94 4.52 5.11 -0.14
CA THR A 94 3.21 5.16 -0.79
C THR A 94 3.22 6.03 -2.05
N THR A 95 3.90 7.17 -2.01
CA THR A 95 4.05 8.07 -3.18
C THR A 95 4.78 7.36 -4.30
N LEU A 96 5.89 6.66 -3.98
CA LEU A 96 6.66 5.90 -4.96
C LEU A 96 5.83 4.78 -5.60
N TYR A 97 5.11 4.00 -4.79
CA TYR A 97 4.21 2.95 -5.29
C TYR A 97 3.11 3.51 -6.19
N ASN A 98 2.49 4.61 -5.78
CA ASN A 98 1.43 5.26 -6.56
C ASN A 98 1.94 5.82 -7.90
N ALA A 99 3.14 6.42 -7.90
CA ALA A 99 3.77 6.92 -9.13
C ALA A 99 3.98 5.80 -10.15
N VAL A 100 4.58 4.68 -9.72
CA VAL A 100 4.77 3.51 -10.59
C VAL A 100 3.42 2.96 -11.06
N ALA A 101 2.46 2.78 -10.16
CA ALA A 101 1.15 2.22 -10.50
C ALA A 101 0.39 3.07 -11.52
N VAL A 102 0.47 4.40 -11.43
CA VAL A 102 -0.13 5.33 -12.40
C VAL A 102 0.53 5.18 -13.77
N VAL A 103 1.85 5.16 -13.85
CA VAL A 103 2.57 5.00 -15.14
C VAL A 103 2.25 3.66 -15.80
N VAL A 104 2.26 2.57 -15.03
CA VAL A 104 1.87 1.25 -15.55
C VAL A 104 0.42 1.27 -16.04
N ARG A 105 -0.47 1.95 -15.30
CA ARG A 105 -1.87 2.12 -15.70
C ARG A 105 -2.02 2.91 -17.00
N GLN A 106 -1.24 3.97 -17.20
CA GLN A 106 -1.24 4.75 -18.43
C GLN A 106 -0.75 3.94 -19.64
N ARG A 107 0.23 3.04 -19.44
CA ARG A 107 0.71 2.13 -20.50
C ARG A 107 -0.29 1.05 -20.85
N THR A 108 -1.00 0.53 -19.87
CA THR A 108 -2.06 -0.49 -20.08
C THR A 108 -3.36 0.10 -20.63
N LEU A 109 -3.53 1.43 -20.59
CA LEU A 109 -4.67 2.17 -21.11
C LEU A 109 -4.24 3.16 -22.23
N PRO A 110 -3.83 2.67 -23.41
CA PRO A 110 -3.35 3.54 -24.48
C PRO A 110 -4.41 4.57 -24.95
N ASP A 111 -5.69 4.16 -25.00
CA ASP A 111 -6.80 4.96 -25.55
C ASP A 111 -7.51 5.87 -24.52
N ALA A 112 -7.17 5.77 -23.23
CA ALA A 112 -7.82 6.50 -22.15
C ALA A 112 -7.40 7.98 -22.08
N LYS A 113 -7.91 8.81 -23.00
CA LYS A 113 -7.65 10.27 -23.01
C LYS A 113 -8.10 10.95 -21.72
N ALA A 114 -9.30 10.62 -21.23
CA ALA A 114 -9.86 11.19 -20.01
C ALA A 114 -9.00 10.88 -18.77
N TYR A 115 -8.42 9.68 -18.69
CA TYR A 115 -7.56 9.30 -17.56
C TYR A 115 -6.27 10.13 -17.52
N LYS A 116 -5.64 10.34 -18.69
CA LYS A 116 -4.37 11.09 -18.81
C LYS A 116 -4.53 12.58 -18.49
N GLN A 117 -5.72 13.15 -18.69
CA GLN A 117 -6.01 14.56 -18.39
C GLN A 117 -6.34 14.81 -16.91
N LEU A 118 -6.59 13.77 -16.12
CA LEU A 118 -6.90 13.92 -14.70
C LEU A 118 -5.65 14.25 -13.87
N PRO A 119 -5.79 15.05 -12.79
CA PRO A 119 -4.73 15.23 -11.81
C PRO A 119 -4.29 13.91 -11.19
N GLN A 120 -3.03 13.83 -10.75
CA GLN A 120 -2.44 12.62 -10.17
C GLN A 120 -3.31 12.03 -9.03
N SER A 121 -3.85 12.89 -8.16
CA SER A 121 -4.72 12.48 -7.04
C SER A 121 -5.97 11.72 -7.50
N HIS A 122 -6.57 12.14 -8.61
CA HIS A 122 -7.73 11.47 -9.22
C HIS A 122 -7.31 10.17 -9.90
N GLN A 123 -6.16 10.17 -10.61
CA GLN A 123 -5.61 8.96 -11.23
C GLN A 123 -5.32 7.85 -10.21
N VAL A 124 -4.73 8.22 -9.06
CA VAL A 124 -4.47 7.29 -7.93
C VAL A 124 -5.77 6.72 -7.37
N THR A 125 -6.81 7.54 -7.28
CA THR A 125 -8.13 7.11 -6.77
C THR A 125 -8.78 6.04 -7.66
N LEU A 126 -8.44 5.99 -8.94
CA LEU A 126 -8.96 5.04 -9.92
C LEU A 126 -8.16 3.73 -10.02
N LEU A 127 -6.96 3.65 -9.40
CA LEU A 127 -6.11 2.45 -9.42
C LEU A 127 -6.82 1.16 -8.92
N PRO A 128 -7.70 1.19 -7.90
CA PRO A 128 -8.31 -0.04 -7.39
C PRO A 128 -9.35 -0.68 -8.34
N VAL A 129 -9.82 0.02 -9.37
CA VAL A 129 -10.78 -0.51 -10.34
C VAL A 129 -10.03 -1.47 -11.27
N LYS A 130 -10.44 -2.73 -11.41
CA LYS A 130 -9.70 -3.68 -12.27
C LYS A 130 -9.97 -3.45 -13.76
N GLU A 131 -11.23 -3.20 -14.11
CA GLU A 131 -11.68 -3.14 -15.49
C GLU A 131 -11.34 -1.80 -16.17
N PRO A 132 -10.69 -1.82 -17.36
CA PRO A 132 -10.23 -0.61 -18.05
C PRO A 132 -11.40 0.29 -18.49
N ALA A 133 -12.46 -0.28 -19.06
CA ALA A 133 -13.63 0.48 -19.52
C ALA A 133 -14.34 1.23 -18.38
N LYS A 134 -14.40 0.64 -17.17
CA LYS A 134 -14.98 1.31 -15.99
C LYS A 134 -14.11 2.47 -15.51
N VAL A 135 -12.81 2.45 -15.76
CA VAL A 135 -11.89 3.53 -15.38
C VAL A 135 -12.13 4.74 -16.26
N GLU A 136 -12.25 4.54 -17.57
CA GLU A 136 -12.52 5.61 -18.53
C GLU A 136 -13.87 6.28 -18.25
N THR A 137 -14.93 5.49 -18.10
CA THR A 137 -16.26 6.05 -17.79
C THR A 137 -16.30 6.81 -16.46
N LEU A 138 -15.53 6.39 -15.46
CA LEU A 138 -15.39 7.13 -14.20
C LEU A 138 -14.53 8.39 -14.36
N ALA A 139 -13.51 8.34 -15.22
CA ALA A 139 -12.67 9.50 -15.52
C ALA A 139 -13.44 10.58 -16.29
N GLU A 140 -14.22 10.21 -17.31
CA GLU A 140 -15.11 11.11 -18.05
C GLU A 140 -16.11 11.77 -17.11
N LYS A 141 -16.79 10.97 -16.28
CA LYS A 141 -17.72 11.51 -15.26
C LYS A 141 -17.03 12.46 -14.28
N ALA A 142 -15.78 12.20 -13.93
CA ALA A 142 -15.02 13.08 -13.04
C ALA A 142 -14.70 14.43 -13.71
N MET A 143 -14.39 14.42 -15.02
CA MET A 143 -14.15 15.64 -15.79
C MET A 143 -15.43 16.44 -16.02
N GLU A 144 -16.49 15.80 -16.50
CA GLU A 144 -17.77 16.45 -16.81
C GLU A 144 -18.39 17.10 -15.58
N LYS A 145 -18.42 16.40 -14.45
CA LYS A 145 -19.05 16.86 -13.21
C LYS A 145 -18.08 17.59 -12.27
N LYS A 146 -16.82 17.76 -12.67
CA LYS A 146 -15.73 18.33 -11.86
C LYS A 146 -15.71 17.74 -10.45
N LEU A 147 -15.75 16.40 -10.35
CA LEU A 147 -15.83 15.72 -9.06
C LEU A 147 -14.57 15.98 -8.23
N SER A 148 -14.77 16.32 -6.95
CA SER A 148 -13.68 16.30 -5.98
C SER A 148 -13.13 14.89 -5.78
N VAL A 149 -11.88 14.78 -5.34
CA VAL A 149 -11.23 13.48 -5.03
C VAL A 149 -12.08 12.65 -4.06
N ARG A 150 -12.71 13.31 -3.07
CA ARG A 150 -13.59 12.65 -2.09
C ARG A 150 -14.85 12.06 -2.74
N GLN A 151 -15.48 12.80 -3.65
CA GLN A 151 -16.65 12.32 -4.39
C GLN A 151 -16.28 11.19 -5.35
N LEU A 152 -15.17 11.32 -6.09
CA LEU A 152 -14.68 10.26 -6.97
C LEU A 152 -14.38 8.98 -6.19
N LYS A 153 -13.74 9.08 -5.03
CA LYS A 153 -13.48 7.94 -4.15
C LYS A 153 -14.76 7.24 -3.69
N ALA A 154 -15.82 7.99 -3.44
CA ALA A 154 -17.13 7.42 -3.08
C ALA A 154 -17.74 6.65 -4.25
N GLU A 155 -17.69 7.18 -5.47
CA GLU A 155 -18.16 6.49 -6.68
C GLU A 155 -17.34 5.24 -6.99
N VAL A 156 -16.01 5.32 -6.92
CA VAL A 156 -15.12 4.16 -7.06
C VAL A 156 -15.46 3.07 -6.05
N LYS A 157 -15.71 3.44 -4.78
CA LYS A 157 -16.11 2.49 -3.74
C LYS A 157 -17.43 1.79 -4.08
N LYS A 158 -18.42 2.50 -4.65
CA LYS A 158 -19.68 1.89 -5.10
C LYS A 158 -19.45 0.89 -6.23
N VAL A 159 -18.63 1.23 -7.22
CA VAL A 159 -18.31 0.33 -8.34
C VAL A 159 -17.60 -0.93 -7.85
N ILE A 160 -16.65 -0.78 -6.93
CA ILE A 160 -15.95 -1.91 -6.33
C ILE A 160 -16.88 -2.77 -5.45
N ALA A 161 -17.78 -2.13 -4.69
CA ALA A 161 -18.74 -2.85 -3.85
C ALA A 161 -19.67 -3.72 -4.70
N LYS A 162 -20.20 -3.18 -5.81
CA LYS A 162 -21.02 -3.94 -6.76
C LYS A 162 -20.25 -5.12 -7.35
N ALA A 163 -19.04 -4.89 -7.85
CA ALA A 163 -18.20 -5.97 -8.38
C ALA A 163 -17.89 -7.07 -7.33
N ARG A 164 -17.92 -6.74 -6.03
CA ARG A 164 -17.71 -7.69 -4.93
C ARG A 164 -18.97 -8.39 -4.44
N GLU A 165 -20.16 -7.91 -4.81
CA GLU A 165 -21.41 -8.62 -4.52
C GLU A 165 -21.60 -9.78 -5.49
N ASP A 166 -21.13 -9.60 -6.74
CA ASP A 166 -21.20 -10.62 -7.78
C ASP A 166 -20.16 -11.75 -7.61
N GLU A 167 -19.06 -11.50 -6.89
CA GLU A 167 -18.04 -12.52 -6.58
C GLU A 167 -18.37 -13.27 -5.26
N PRO A 168 -18.44 -14.61 -5.25
CA PRO A 168 -18.64 -15.38 -4.02
C PRO A 168 -17.50 -15.09 -3.04
N ARG A 169 -17.84 -14.47 -1.90
CA ARG A 169 -16.86 -14.02 -0.91
C ARG A 169 -16.11 -15.19 -0.26
N GLY A 170 -14.78 -15.12 -0.35
CA GLY A 170 -13.86 -15.89 0.49
C GLY A 170 -13.70 -17.36 0.11
N ARG A 171 -12.73 -18.02 0.75
CA ARG A 171 -12.60 -19.47 0.68
C ARG A 171 -13.87 -20.06 1.28
N LYS A 172 -14.60 -20.90 0.53
CA LYS A 172 -15.74 -21.65 1.08
C LYS A 172 -15.31 -22.26 2.42
N PRO A 173 -16.09 -22.08 3.49
CA PRO A 173 -15.70 -22.58 4.80
C PRO A 173 -15.48 -24.09 4.66
N LEU A 174 -14.25 -24.53 4.94
CA LEU A 174 -13.97 -25.96 4.98
C LEU A 174 -14.84 -26.58 6.08
N PRO A 175 -15.43 -27.76 5.85
CA PRO A 175 -16.15 -28.48 6.88
C PRO A 175 -15.28 -28.61 8.14
N VAL A 176 -15.92 -28.59 9.32
CA VAL A 176 -15.22 -28.62 10.61
C VAL A 176 -14.23 -29.78 10.67
N ILE A 177 -14.60 -30.96 10.16
CA ILE A 177 -13.75 -32.16 10.09
C ILE A 177 -12.48 -31.92 9.25
N VAL A 178 -12.61 -31.28 8.09
CA VAL A 178 -11.45 -30.99 7.22
C VAL A 178 -10.55 -29.94 7.86
N LYS A 179 -11.11 -28.95 8.56
CA LYS A 179 -10.35 -27.92 9.27
C LYS A 179 -9.58 -28.51 10.45
N THR A 180 -10.20 -29.39 11.24
CA THR A 180 -9.55 -30.03 12.40
C THR A 180 -8.45 -30.98 11.94
N LEU A 181 -8.70 -31.84 10.95
CA LEU A 181 -7.68 -32.76 10.43
C LEU A 181 -6.47 -32.02 9.85
N ASN A 182 -6.69 -30.98 9.02
CA ASN A 182 -5.59 -30.16 8.49
C ASN A 182 -4.81 -29.44 9.61
N GLY A 183 -5.49 -29.00 10.65
CA GLY A 183 -4.85 -28.41 11.84
C GLY A 183 -3.99 -29.42 12.58
N SER A 184 -4.50 -30.64 12.81
CA SER A 184 -3.76 -31.73 13.45
C SER A 184 -2.55 -32.17 12.64
N VAL A 185 -2.66 -32.31 11.31
CA VAL A 185 -1.53 -32.66 10.45
C VAL A 185 -0.42 -31.62 10.56
N LYS A 186 -0.76 -30.33 10.54
CA LYS A 186 0.21 -29.24 10.74
C LYS A 186 0.93 -29.28 12.08
N LEU A 187 0.28 -29.80 13.13
CA LEU A 187 0.93 -30.01 14.43
C LEU A 187 1.93 -31.17 14.41
N PHE A 188 1.89 -32.06 13.41
CA PHE A 188 2.81 -33.21 13.31
C PHE A 188 3.79 -33.10 12.13
N THR A 189 3.57 -32.18 11.19
CA THR A 189 4.45 -31.96 10.03
C THR A 189 5.41 -30.80 10.25
N LEU A 190 6.66 -30.98 9.82
CA LEU A 190 7.66 -29.92 9.70
C LEU A 190 7.25 -28.94 8.59
N ASP A 191 6.67 -27.80 8.95
CA ASP A 191 6.54 -26.66 8.03
C ASP A 191 7.08 -25.39 8.69
N GLY A 192 8.18 -24.86 8.14
CA GLY A 192 8.68 -23.51 8.49
C GLY A 192 9.44 -23.39 9.82
N SER A 193 10.47 -24.21 10.03
CA SER A 193 11.54 -23.96 11.01
C SER A 193 11.25 -24.22 12.50
N ARG A 194 10.03 -24.63 12.89
CA ARG A 194 9.76 -25.13 14.24
C ARG A 194 9.29 -26.58 14.18
N ARG A 195 10.13 -27.50 14.64
CA ARG A 195 9.77 -28.91 14.83
C ARG A 195 8.68 -28.99 15.91
N SER A 196 7.55 -29.61 15.58
CA SER A 196 6.75 -30.26 16.58
C SER A 196 7.48 -31.54 17.00
N PHE A 197 7.96 -31.53 18.25
CA PHE A 197 8.77 -32.59 18.87
C PHE A 197 10.11 -32.84 18.14
N THR A 198 11.17 -32.18 18.61
CA THR A 198 12.54 -32.54 18.18
C THR A 198 12.89 -33.93 18.68
N LYS A 199 13.83 -34.61 18.00
CA LYS A 199 14.39 -35.87 18.48
C LYS A 199 14.90 -35.75 19.94
N THR A 200 15.48 -34.60 20.28
CA THR A 200 15.96 -34.29 21.65
C THR A 200 14.82 -34.27 22.67
N MET A 201 13.65 -33.69 22.34
CA MET A 201 12.49 -33.68 23.24
C MET A 201 11.92 -35.09 23.51
N VAL A 202 12.16 -36.05 22.61
CA VAL A 202 11.75 -37.44 22.80
C VAL A 202 12.79 -38.21 23.62
N GLU A 203 14.07 -37.90 23.44
CA GLU A 203 15.18 -38.49 24.19
C GLU A 203 15.26 -37.99 25.65
N GLU A 204 14.71 -36.80 25.93
CA GLU A 204 14.65 -36.19 27.28
C GLU A 204 13.49 -36.70 28.16
N LEU A 205 12.60 -37.56 27.63
CA LEU A 205 11.48 -38.10 28.40
C LEU A 205 11.95 -39.13 29.42
N ASP A 206 11.46 -39.03 30.66
CA ASP A 206 11.60 -40.10 31.63
C ASP A 206 10.78 -41.35 31.23
N GLU A 207 11.06 -42.50 31.85
CA GLU A 207 10.40 -43.76 31.49
C GLU A 207 8.88 -43.73 31.64
N ASP A 208 8.35 -42.98 32.61
CA ASP A 208 6.93 -42.91 32.91
C ASP A 208 6.21 -41.95 31.94
N GLN A 209 6.83 -40.82 31.62
CA GLN A 209 6.42 -39.88 30.59
C GLN A 209 6.44 -40.54 29.21
N ALA A 210 7.46 -41.34 28.91
CA ALA A 210 7.55 -42.10 27.66
C ALA A 210 6.42 -43.13 27.54
N LYS A 211 6.08 -43.86 28.61
CA LYS A 211 4.93 -44.78 28.64
C LYS A 211 3.61 -44.03 28.45
N LEU A 212 3.42 -42.89 29.10
CA LEU A 212 2.23 -42.05 28.96
C LEU A 212 2.09 -41.49 27.53
N ALA A 213 3.18 -40.99 26.96
CA ALA A 213 3.22 -40.47 25.59
C ALA A 213 2.88 -41.56 24.56
N ARG A 214 3.44 -42.77 24.71
CA ARG A 214 3.10 -43.93 23.87
C ARG A 214 1.62 -44.29 23.95
N LYS A 215 1.08 -44.41 25.17
CA LYS A 215 -0.35 -44.72 25.39
C LYS A 215 -1.26 -43.65 24.78
N ALA A 216 -0.90 -42.38 24.87
CA ALA A 216 -1.64 -41.28 24.26
C ALA A 216 -1.58 -41.32 22.73
N ALA A 217 -0.41 -41.62 22.14
CA ALA A 217 -0.24 -41.77 20.70
C ALA A 217 -1.03 -42.96 20.14
N GLU A 218 -0.98 -44.12 20.81
CA GLU A 218 -1.78 -45.29 20.44
C GLU A 218 -3.27 -44.99 20.44
N LYS A 219 -3.78 -44.35 21.51
CA LYS A 219 -5.18 -43.94 21.60
C LYS A 219 -5.58 -42.99 20.46
N LEU A 220 -4.70 -42.05 20.09
CA LEU A 220 -4.93 -41.12 18.98
C LEU A 220 -4.98 -41.86 17.63
N ILE A 221 -4.09 -42.84 17.40
CA ILE A 221 -4.10 -43.68 16.19
C ILE A 221 -5.42 -44.43 16.07
N THR A 222 -5.88 -45.09 17.13
CA THR A 222 -7.15 -45.84 17.13
C THR A 222 -8.33 -44.93 16.78
N GLN A 223 -8.40 -43.74 17.40
CA GLN A 223 -9.47 -42.78 17.11
C GLN A 223 -9.44 -42.25 15.67
N LEU A 224 -8.24 -42.05 15.09
CA LEU A 224 -8.10 -41.67 13.68
C LEU A 224 -8.48 -42.81 12.73
N GLN A 225 -8.18 -44.06 13.06
CA GLN A 225 -8.60 -45.24 12.28
C GLN A 225 -10.13 -45.38 12.27
N ASP A 226 -10.79 -45.20 13.41
CA ASP A 226 -12.24 -45.20 13.51
C ASP A 226 -12.87 -44.07 12.67
N LEU A 227 -12.26 -42.88 12.69
CA LEU A 227 -12.70 -41.75 11.88
C LEU A 227 -12.53 -42.04 10.38
N LEU A 228 -11.41 -42.64 9.97
CA LEU A 228 -11.19 -43.07 8.59
C LEU A 228 -12.22 -44.11 8.14
N ALA A 229 -12.57 -45.07 9.01
CA ALA A 229 -13.60 -46.05 8.72
C ALA A 229 -14.98 -45.40 8.53
N LYS A 230 -15.31 -44.34 9.30
CA LYS A 230 -16.53 -43.55 9.13
C LYS A 230 -16.51 -42.74 7.82
N LEU A 231 -15.38 -42.12 7.47
CA LEU A 231 -15.24 -41.36 6.23
C LEU A 231 -15.29 -42.24 4.98
N LYS A 232 -14.79 -43.48 5.03
CA LYS A 232 -14.88 -44.44 3.90
C LYS A 232 -16.30 -44.92 3.60
N LYS A 233 -17.22 -44.77 4.56
CA LYS A 233 -18.63 -45.16 4.43
C LYS A 233 -19.52 -44.00 3.97
N ALA A 234 -19.02 -42.77 4.03
CA ALA A 234 -19.72 -41.56 3.61
C ALA A 234 -19.39 -41.22 2.15
#